data_AF-A0A971FR14-F1
#
_entry.id   AF-A0A971FR14-F1
#
_cell.length_a   1.000
_cell.length_b   1.000
_cell.length_c   1.000
_cell.angle_alpha   90.00
_cell.angle_beta   90.00
_cell.angle_gamma   90.00
#
_symmetry.space_group_name_H-M   'P 1'
#
loop_
_entity.id
_entity.type
_entity.pdbx_description
1 polymer ?
#
loop_
_entity_poly.entity_id
_entity_poly.type
_entity_poly.pdbx_seq_one_letter_code
_entity_poly.pdbx_strand_id
1 'polypeptide(L)'
;SGDLPTGSAALLSGAVRHNASAVAGGMNPITVTSTQEFSKFFVGVKGRAGYMEYPATLASSQTRLDGDAQDVTFVYNVPVQYSINLSESFTLQISAVNAAGEVTAAYEMQISLVQSQTGALKVTLTFDTPKDVDLHLFTPSGGHIYYGNRGVYTEYGEREMVDGETVTPIQYGLDVDSNPGCTIDNINNENIFIPQELMENGVYEVKVDLYENCDVTIATAWTVVAYYKGRVIRNEFEGKGNPVSGVYPKDAIRGDMTTIMKFTISDAPNTPNAQTRAEGGSVWNNKKYVPIPLTQSAKDKLELLQWEKGY
;
A
#
# COMPACT_ATOMS: atom_id res chain seq x y z
N SER A 1 24.16 16.59 7.56
CA SER A 1 24.25 15.27 6.89
C SER A 1 25.02 15.46 5.59
N GLY A 2 25.82 14.48 5.18
CA GLY A 2 26.54 14.50 3.90
C GLY A 2 25.69 14.00 2.74
N ASP A 3 26.27 13.97 1.54
CA ASP A 3 25.68 13.35 0.35
C ASP A 3 25.59 11.83 0.51
N LEU A 4 24.78 11.19 -0.34
CA LEU A 4 24.69 9.73 -0.40
C LEU A 4 26.09 9.13 -0.68
N PRO A 5 26.59 8.20 0.16
CA PRO A 5 27.85 7.51 -0.11
C PRO A 5 27.76 6.76 -1.44
N THR A 6 28.72 6.96 -2.34
CA THR A 6 28.73 6.28 -3.64
C THR A 6 30.17 6.00 -4.09
N GLY A 7 30.37 4.85 -4.73
CA GLY A 7 31.60 4.46 -5.40
C GLY A 7 31.41 4.26 -6.91
N SER A 8 32.25 3.44 -7.53
CA SER A 8 32.26 3.23 -8.98
C SER A 8 31.68 1.89 -9.43
N ALA A 9 31.60 0.89 -8.55
CA ALA A 9 31.17 -0.45 -8.92
C ALA A 9 29.64 -0.53 -9.09
N ALA A 10 29.15 -0.78 -10.32
CA ALA A 10 27.73 -0.83 -10.66
C ALA A 10 27.02 -2.14 -10.26
N LEU A 11 27.27 -2.65 -9.05
CA LEU A 11 26.81 -3.97 -8.59
C LEU A 11 25.30 -4.06 -8.35
N LEU A 12 24.61 -2.92 -8.26
CA LEU A 12 23.15 -2.87 -8.08
C LEU A 12 22.38 -2.85 -9.42
N SER A 13 23.08 -2.66 -10.55
CA SER A 13 22.44 -2.63 -11.86
C SER A 13 21.88 -4.01 -12.22
N GLY A 14 20.57 -4.09 -12.48
CA GLY A 14 19.87 -5.35 -12.75
C GLY A 14 19.61 -6.22 -11.52
N ALA A 15 20.06 -5.80 -10.34
CA ALA A 15 19.81 -6.47 -9.06
C ALA A 15 18.62 -5.88 -8.30
N VAL A 16 18.22 -4.65 -8.62
CA VAL A 16 17.20 -3.89 -7.89
C VAL A 16 15.83 -4.01 -8.56
N ARG A 17 14.82 -4.37 -7.77
CA ARG A 17 13.40 -4.28 -8.10
C ARG A 17 12.71 -3.37 -7.09
N HIS A 18 11.79 -2.55 -7.58
CA HIS A 18 11.11 -1.54 -6.77
C HIS A 18 9.77 -1.18 -7.42
N ASN A 19 8.89 -0.51 -6.68
CA ASN A 19 7.76 0.15 -7.28
C ASN A 19 8.19 1.52 -7.86
N ALA A 20 7.95 1.76 -9.15
CA ALA A 20 8.24 3.03 -9.81
C ALA A 20 7.19 4.13 -9.53
N SER A 21 6.18 3.82 -8.74
CA SER A 21 5.08 4.69 -8.36
C SER A 21 4.99 4.84 -6.84
N ALA A 22 4.59 6.02 -6.38
CA ALA A 22 4.43 6.33 -4.97
C ALA A 22 3.06 6.92 -4.68
N VAL A 23 2.43 6.43 -3.62
CA VAL A 23 1.28 7.07 -2.97
C VAL A 23 1.77 7.78 -1.70
N ALA A 24 1.24 8.97 -1.41
CA ALA A 24 1.60 9.72 -0.20
C ALA A 24 1.27 8.92 1.07
N GLY A 25 2.23 8.75 1.97
CA GLY A 25 2.12 7.87 3.15
C GLY A 25 2.32 6.38 2.85
N GLY A 26 2.45 5.98 1.59
CA GLY A 26 2.80 4.61 1.21
C GLY A 26 4.27 4.27 1.49
N MET A 27 4.68 3.11 0.98
CA MET A 27 6.07 2.65 1.08
C MET A 27 6.56 2.11 -0.25
N ASN A 28 7.88 1.97 -0.38
CA ASN A 28 8.49 1.23 -1.48
C ASN A 28 9.27 0.04 -0.92
N PRO A 29 8.82 -1.20 -1.20
CA PRO A 29 9.60 -2.39 -0.90
C PRO A 29 10.67 -2.55 -1.99
N ILE A 30 11.87 -2.00 -1.75
CA ILE A 30 13.00 -2.17 -2.66
C ILE A 30 13.62 -3.54 -2.42
N THR A 31 13.52 -4.43 -3.40
CA THR A 31 14.13 -5.76 -3.36
C THR A 31 15.48 -5.72 -4.09
N VAL A 32 16.55 -6.17 -3.43
CA VAL A 32 17.87 -6.34 -4.04
C VAL A 32 18.23 -7.82 -4.03
N THR A 33 18.44 -8.40 -5.23
CA THR A 33 18.85 -9.79 -5.41
C THR A 33 20.28 -9.81 -5.96
N SER A 34 21.21 -10.45 -5.24
CA SER A 34 22.63 -10.47 -5.62
C SER A 34 23.30 -11.79 -5.28
N THR A 35 24.36 -12.14 -6.01
CA THR A 35 25.29 -13.22 -5.64
C THR A 35 26.40 -12.73 -4.70
N GLN A 36 26.48 -11.42 -4.46
CA GLN A 36 27.40 -10.80 -3.51
C GLN A 36 26.67 -10.43 -2.23
N GLU A 37 27.33 -10.62 -1.10
CA GLU A 37 26.82 -10.19 0.19
C GLU A 37 27.05 -8.69 0.38
N PHE A 38 25.98 -7.99 0.75
CA PHE A 38 26.02 -6.61 1.22
C PHE A 38 25.87 -6.56 2.74
N SER A 39 26.59 -5.63 3.37
CA SER A 39 26.55 -5.40 4.82
C SER A 39 25.63 -4.24 5.21
N LYS A 40 25.41 -3.29 4.30
CA LYS A 40 24.61 -2.08 4.53
C LYS A 40 24.10 -1.49 3.22
N PHE A 41 22.95 -0.85 3.27
CA PHE A 41 22.42 0.01 2.19
C PHE A 41 22.30 1.46 2.66
N PHE A 42 22.51 2.38 1.72
CA PHE A 42 22.22 3.80 1.87
C PHE A 42 21.10 4.17 0.91
N VAL A 43 20.10 4.92 1.39
CA VAL A 43 18.99 5.38 0.56
C VAL A 43 18.84 6.89 0.70
N GLY A 44 18.82 7.61 -0.41
CA GLY A 44 18.69 9.06 -0.47
C GLY A 44 17.80 9.52 -1.63
N VAL A 45 17.55 10.82 -1.70
CA VAL A 45 16.82 11.45 -2.81
C VAL A 45 17.80 12.29 -3.60
N LYS A 46 17.85 12.09 -4.92
CA LYS A 46 18.77 12.82 -5.80
C LYS A 46 18.60 14.32 -5.66
N GLY A 47 19.71 15.04 -5.46
CA GLY A 47 19.71 16.50 -5.29
C GLY A 47 19.24 16.98 -3.90
N ARG A 48 19.01 16.07 -2.94
CA ARG A 48 18.74 16.40 -1.53
C ARG A 48 19.87 15.88 -0.66
N ALA A 49 20.31 16.70 0.31
CA ALA A 49 21.33 16.30 1.27
C ALA A 49 20.76 15.31 2.30
N GLY A 50 21.58 14.35 2.73
CA GLY A 50 21.20 13.32 3.68
C GLY A 50 20.67 12.03 3.06
N TYR A 51 20.73 10.97 3.87
CA TYR A 51 20.37 9.61 3.49
C TYR A 51 19.98 8.82 4.75
N MET A 52 19.28 7.71 4.53
CA MET A 52 18.99 6.69 5.54
C MET A 52 20.00 5.54 5.42
N GLU A 53 20.38 4.97 6.55
CA GLU A 53 21.23 3.76 6.63
C GLU A 53 20.38 2.55 7.01
N TYR A 54 20.53 1.46 6.25
CA TYR A 54 19.86 0.19 6.50
C TYR A 54 20.91 -0.90 6.67
N PRO A 55 21.13 -1.42 7.89
CA PRO A 55 21.92 -2.62 8.10
C PRO A 55 21.31 -3.78 7.31
N ALA A 56 22.15 -4.51 6.55
CA ALA A 56 21.66 -5.61 5.72
C ALA A 56 21.04 -6.75 6.55
N THR A 57 21.46 -6.91 7.82
CA THR A 57 20.88 -7.85 8.79
C THR A 57 19.41 -7.56 9.12
N LEU A 58 18.96 -6.32 8.94
CA LEU A 58 17.56 -5.92 9.14
C LEU A 58 16.74 -6.00 7.84
N ALA A 59 17.41 -6.11 6.69
CA ALA A 59 16.81 -6.16 5.36
C ALA A 59 16.66 -7.59 4.82
N SER A 60 17.39 -8.57 5.37
CA SER A 60 17.49 -9.90 4.75
C SER A 60 16.36 -10.87 5.12
N SER A 61 15.72 -11.45 4.11
CA SER A 61 15.20 -12.81 4.15
C SER A 61 16.22 -13.68 3.43
N GLN A 62 17.11 -14.36 4.16
CA GLN A 62 18.06 -15.27 3.53
C GLN A 62 17.32 -16.50 3.02
N THR A 63 17.18 -16.62 1.70
CA THR A 63 16.75 -17.87 1.08
C THR A 63 17.93 -18.43 0.31
N ARG A 64 18.62 -19.43 0.88
CA ARG A 64 19.41 -20.35 0.07
C ARG A 64 18.41 -21.03 -0.87
N LEU A 65 18.52 -20.83 -2.17
CA LEU A 65 17.83 -21.67 -3.12
C LEU A 65 18.54 -23.03 -3.11
N ASP A 66 17.79 -24.09 -2.83
CA ASP A 66 18.29 -25.46 -2.83
C ASP A 66 18.79 -25.83 -4.23
N GLY A 67 20.06 -26.24 -4.34
CA GLY A 67 20.64 -26.77 -5.56
C GLY A 67 22.10 -26.37 -5.75
N ASP A 68 22.99 -27.13 -5.12
CA ASP A 68 24.46 -27.00 -5.18
C ASP A 68 25.06 -25.85 -4.35
N ALA A 69 26.06 -26.17 -3.53
CA ALA A 69 26.62 -25.28 -2.49
C ALA A 69 27.45 -24.09 -3.05
N GLN A 70 27.33 -23.78 -4.35
CA GLN A 70 28.19 -22.84 -5.08
C GLN A 70 27.47 -21.53 -5.47
N ASP A 71 26.13 -21.49 -5.60
CA ASP A 71 25.40 -20.28 -6.02
C ASP A 71 24.51 -19.72 -4.90
N VAL A 72 25.13 -19.10 -3.90
CA VAL A 72 24.38 -18.39 -2.85
C VAL A 72 23.79 -17.11 -3.43
N THR A 73 22.46 -17.00 -3.45
CA THR A 73 21.74 -15.78 -3.78
C THR A 73 21.27 -15.10 -2.50
N PHE A 74 21.62 -13.84 -2.34
CA PHE A 74 21.19 -12.96 -1.26
C PHE A 74 20.00 -12.12 -1.72
N VAL A 75 18.96 -12.04 -0.89
CA VAL A 75 17.77 -11.22 -1.13
C VAL A 75 17.59 -10.25 0.04
N TYR A 76 17.56 -8.96 -0.27
CA TYR A 76 17.41 -7.88 0.69
C TYR A 76 16.15 -7.08 0.38
N ASN A 77 15.34 -6.80 1.39
CA ASN A 77 14.19 -5.91 1.33
C ASN A 77 14.53 -4.62 2.09
N VAL A 78 14.65 -3.51 1.38
CA VAL A 78 14.97 -2.19 1.93
C VAL A 78 13.69 -1.35 1.91
N PRO A 79 12.95 -1.26 3.04
CA PRO A 79 11.68 -0.54 3.07
C PRO A 79 11.90 0.97 3.14
N VAL A 80 11.30 1.71 2.21
CA VAL A 80 11.35 3.18 2.17
C VAL A 80 9.97 3.74 2.40
N GLN A 81 9.77 4.43 3.52
CA GLN A 81 8.48 5.04 3.84
C GLN A 81 8.40 6.46 3.28
N TYR A 82 7.28 6.76 2.61
CA TYR A 82 7.02 8.09 2.09
C TYR A 82 6.27 8.95 3.09
N SER A 83 6.53 10.25 3.05
CA SER A 83 5.77 11.22 3.84
C SER A 83 4.30 11.17 3.48
N ILE A 84 3.42 11.31 4.48
CA ILE A 84 1.97 11.52 4.26
C ILE A 84 1.67 12.82 3.48
N ASN A 85 2.64 13.72 3.40
CA ASN A 85 2.58 14.98 2.67
C ASN A 85 3.38 14.95 1.37
N LEU A 86 3.76 13.77 0.86
CA LEU A 86 4.43 13.65 -0.44
C LEU A 86 3.55 14.29 -1.52
N SER A 87 4.12 15.25 -2.27
CA SER A 87 3.35 16.08 -3.22
C SER A 87 3.99 16.19 -4.60
N GLU A 88 5.15 15.59 -4.82
CA GLU A 88 5.88 15.62 -6.09
C GLU A 88 6.56 14.28 -6.40
N SER A 89 6.75 13.99 -7.69
CA SER A 89 7.61 12.90 -8.16
C SER A 89 9.09 13.22 -7.87
N PHE A 90 9.91 12.19 -7.68
CA PHE A 90 11.32 12.36 -7.31
C PHE A 90 12.18 11.20 -7.80
N THR A 91 13.50 11.37 -7.77
CA THR A 91 14.44 10.28 -8.03
C THR A 91 15.02 9.77 -6.72
N LEU A 92 14.72 8.52 -6.37
CA LEU A 92 15.36 7.83 -5.25
C LEU A 92 16.71 7.27 -5.70
N GLN A 93 17.68 7.25 -4.79
CA GLN A 93 19.00 6.67 -5.03
C GLN A 93 19.31 5.65 -3.94
N ILE A 94 19.85 4.51 -4.34
CA ILE A 94 20.34 3.47 -3.43
C ILE A 94 21.78 3.10 -3.75
N SER A 95 22.61 2.95 -2.73
CA SER A 95 23.93 2.35 -2.82
C SER A 95 24.11 1.33 -1.70
N ALA A 96 25.10 0.46 -1.82
CA ALA A 96 25.37 -0.58 -0.84
C ALA A 96 26.86 -0.65 -0.47
N VAL A 97 27.16 -1.29 0.65
CA VAL A 97 28.52 -1.65 1.06
C VAL A 97 28.66 -3.16 0.90
N ASN A 98 29.60 -3.62 0.06
CA ASN A 98 29.86 -5.05 -0.10
C ASN A 98 30.61 -5.65 1.11
N ALA A 99 30.80 -6.96 1.13
CA ALA A 99 31.54 -7.65 2.19
C ALA A 99 33.01 -7.19 2.36
N ALA A 100 33.61 -6.59 1.32
CA ALA A 100 34.96 -6.02 1.37
C ALA A 100 35.00 -4.58 1.91
N GLY A 101 33.84 -3.98 2.21
CA GLY A 101 33.75 -2.60 2.71
C GLY A 101 33.71 -1.53 1.61
N GLU A 102 33.61 -1.93 0.34
CA GLU A 102 33.54 -1.02 -0.80
C GLU A 102 32.11 -0.54 -1.04
N VAL A 103 31.95 0.74 -1.36
CA VAL A 103 30.64 1.34 -1.67
C VAL A 103 30.34 1.19 -3.17
N THR A 104 29.14 0.74 -3.52
CA THR A 104 28.69 0.62 -4.91
C THR A 104 28.43 1.99 -5.54
N ALA A 105 28.42 2.06 -6.88
CA ALA A 105 27.75 3.14 -7.58
C ALA A 105 26.28 3.22 -7.15
N ALA A 106 25.72 4.43 -7.12
CA ALA A 106 24.33 4.64 -6.82
C ALA A 106 23.46 4.14 -7.98
N TYR A 107 22.44 3.35 -7.66
CA TYR A 107 21.36 3.01 -8.58
C TYR A 107 20.23 4.02 -8.41
N GLU A 108 19.78 4.60 -9.52
CA GLU A 108 18.72 5.62 -9.53
C GLU A 108 17.37 4.99 -9.90
N MET A 109 16.33 5.35 -9.15
CA MET A 109 14.96 4.90 -9.34
C MET A 109 14.09 6.14 -9.54
N GLN A 110 13.43 6.24 -10.69
CA GLN A 110 12.46 7.31 -10.94
C GLN A 110 11.13 6.93 -10.31
N ILE A 111 10.64 7.76 -9.39
CA ILE A 111 9.41 7.51 -8.64
C ILE A 111 8.36 8.54 -9.05
N SER A 112 7.27 8.05 -9.66
CA SER A 112 6.13 8.87 -10.10
C SER A 112 5.09 8.96 -8.98
N LEU A 113 4.67 10.17 -8.64
CA LEU A 113 3.57 10.35 -7.68
C LEU A 113 2.24 9.95 -8.31
N VAL A 114 1.54 9.01 -7.67
CA VAL A 114 0.16 8.66 -7.95
C VAL A 114 -0.72 9.45 -6.99
N GLN A 115 -1.66 10.21 -7.56
CA GLN A 115 -2.61 10.96 -6.76
C GLN A 115 -3.55 10.00 -6.04
N SER A 116 -3.60 10.13 -4.72
CA SER A 116 -4.50 9.40 -3.85
C SER A 116 -5.13 10.39 -2.87
N GLN A 117 -6.36 10.11 -2.49
CA GLN A 117 -7.06 10.78 -1.44
C GLN A 117 -6.51 10.40 -0.05
N THR A 118 -6.89 11.22 0.92
CA THR A 118 -6.53 11.05 2.33
C THR A 118 -7.75 11.29 3.20
N GLY A 119 -7.73 10.76 4.41
CA GLY A 119 -8.81 10.85 5.37
C GLY A 119 -8.31 10.77 6.79
N ALA A 120 -9.24 10.61 7.73
CA ALA A 120 -8.87 10.29 9.10
C ALA A 120 -8.17 8.93 9.17
N LEU A 121 -8.74 7.92 8.52
CA LEU A 121 -8.03 6.66 8.26
C LEU A 121 -7.47 6.70 6.83
N LYS A 122 -6.22 6.26 6.70
CA LYS A 122 -5.59 5.94 5.42
C LYS A 122 -4.88 4.60 5.54
N VAL A 123 -5.16 3.68 4.62
CA VAL A 123 -4.49 2.38 4.51
C VAL A 123 -3.96 2.26 3.09
N THR A 124 -2.65 2.08 2.96
CA THR A 124 -1.99 1.99 1.66
C THR A 124 -1.25 0.67 1.57
N LEU A 125 -1.51 -0.07 0.50
CA LEU A 125 -0.77 -1.27 0.11
C LEU A 125 0.13 -0.90 -1.07
N THR A 126 1.37 -1.36 -1.04
CA THR A 126 2.31 -1.19 -2.14
C THR A 126 3.02 -2.50 -2.41
N PHE A 127 3.27 -2.81 -3.68
CA PHE A 127 3.97 -4.02 -4.09
C PHE A 127 4.94 -3.74 -5.26
N ASP A 128 5.91 -4.64 -5.49
CA ASP A 128 7.06 -4.39 -6.38
C ASP A 128 7.02 -5.08 -7.75
N THR A 129 5.90 -5.71 -8.10
CA THR A 129 5.68 -6.36 -9.41
C THR A 129 4.27 -6.12 -9.92
N PRO A 130 4.01 -6.16 -11.24
CA PRO A 130 2.69 -5.96 -11.82
C PRO A 130 1.75 -7.18 -11.62
N LYS A 131 1.44 -7.53 -10.37
CA LYS A 131 0.42 -8.53 -10.00
C LYS A 131 -0.85 -7.84 -9.50
N ASP A 132 -1.96 -8.56 -9.50
CA ASP A 132 -3.21 -8.10 -8.88
C ASP A 132 -3.19 -8.47 -7.40
N VAL A 133 -2.82 -7.51 -6.55
CA VAL A 133 -2.77 -7.66 -5.10
C VAL A 133 -3.76 -6.68 -4.50
N ASP A 134 -4.84 -7.21 -3.95
CA ASP A 134 -5.97 -6.44 -3.46
C ASP A 134 -5.82 -6.05 -1.99
N LEU A 135 -6.27 -4.84 -1.66
CA LEU A 135 -6.41 -4.34 -0.29
C LEU A 135 -7.87 -4.47 0.18
N HIS A 136 -8.03 -5.07 1.37
CA HIS A 136 -9.34 -5.24 1.99
C HIS A 136 -9.36 -4.59 3.37
N LEU A 137 -10.39 -3.79 3.64
CA LEU A 137 -10.65 -3.20 4.95
C LEU A 137 -12.03 -3.63 5.45
N PHE A 138 -12.07 -4.20 6.65
CA PHE A 138 -13.30 -4.50 7.38
C PHE A 138 -13.51 -3.48 8.49
N THR A 139 -14.70 -2.89 8.55
CA THR A 139 -15.10 -1.90 9.55
C THR A 139 -15.75 -2.56 10.77
N PRO A 140 -15.80 -1.87 11.93
CA PRO A 140 -16.38 -2.41 13.17
C PRO A 140 -17.83 -2.91 13.03
N SER A 141 -18.67 -2.23 12.24
CA SER A 141 -20.05 -2.64 11.94
C SER A 141 -20.19 -3.79 10.93
N GLY A 142 -19.07 -4.31 10.42
CA GLY A 142 -19.05 -5.40 9.44
C GLY A 142 -19.03 -4.96 7.98
N GLY A 143 -18.83 -3.67 7.70
CA GLY A 143 -18.61 -3.18 6.35
C GLY A 143 -17.32 -3.75 5.76
N HIS A 144 -17.29 -4.06 4.46
CA HIS A 144 -16.12 -4.55 3.74
C HIS A 144 -15.84 -3.66 2.52
N ILE A 145 -14.71 -2.94 2.57
CA ILE A 145 -14.22 -2.06 1.50
C ILE A 145 -13.10 -2.78 0.75
N TYR A 146 -13.23 -2.91 -0.57
CA TYR A 146 -12.27 -3.54 -1.50
C TYR A 146 -12.58 -3.14 -2.95
N TYR A 147 -11.84 -3.64 -3.95
CA TYR A 147 -12.01 -3.26 -5.37
C TYR A 147 -13.47 -3.35 -5.83
N GLY A 148 -14.19 -4.41 -5.43
CA GLY A 148 -15.56 -4.69 -5.84
C GLY A 148 -16.63 -3.96 -5.02
N ASN A 149 -16.25 -3.41 -3.87
CA ASN A 149 -17.11 -2.59 -3.02
C ASN A 149 -16.29 -1.43 -2.45
N ARG A 150 -16.19 -0.34 -3.21
CA ARG A 150 -15.29 0.78 -2.88
C ARG A 150 -15.74 1.62 -1.69
N GLY A 151 -16.82 1.28 -1.00
CA GLY A 151 -17.31 1.94 0.22
C GLY A 151 -18.69 1.40 0.61
N VAL A 152 -19.01 1.38 1.91
CA VAL A 152 -20.20 0.68 2.45
C VAL A 152 -21.35 1.60 2.88
N TYR A 153 -21.06 2.88 3.09
CA TYR A 153 -22.00 3.94 3.42
C TYR A 153 -22.37 4.78 2.20
N THR A 154 -23.68 4.90 1.97
CA THR A 154 -24.21 5.99 1.15
C THR A 154 -25.16 6.76 2.06
N GLU A 155 -24.72 7.93 2.55
CA GLU A 155 -25.60 8.75 3.38
C GLU A 155 -26.27 9.82 2.52
N TYR A 156 -27.58 9.71 2.36
CA TYR A 156 -28.44 10.77 1.84
C TYR A 156 -28.95 11.61 3.02
N GLY A 157 -28.24 12.69 3.35
CA GLY A 157 -28.80 13.79 4.12
C GLY A 157 -29.51 14.74 3.15
N GLU A 158 -30.84 14.76 3.15
CA GLU A 158 -31.62 15.52 2.16
C GLU A 158 -31.44 17.04 2.31
N ARG A 159 -30.67 17.61 1.37
CA ARG A 159 -31.17 18.62 0.44
C ARG A 159 -30.22 18.65 -0.75
N GLU A 160 -30.67 18.18 -1.91
CA GLU A 160 -29.96 18.31 -3.19
C GLU A 160 -29.64 19.79 -3.52
N MET A 161 -30.40 20.69 -2.88
CA MET A 161 -30.27 22.14 -2.89
C MET A 161 -30.32 22.66 -1.44
N VAL A 162 -29.21 23.14 -0.90
CA VAL A 162 -29.23 24.07 0.25
C VAL A 162 -29.16 25.46 -0.36
N ASP A 163 -30.23 26.26 -0.22
CA ASP A 163 -30.30 27.64 -0.74
C ASP A 163 -29.96 27.82 -2.24
N GLY A 164 -30.18 26.79 -3.07
CA GLY A 164 -29.90 26.83 -4.51
C GLY A 164 -28.48 26.40 -4.91
N GLU A 165 -27.67 25.92 -3.97
CA GLU A 165 -26.33 25.38 -4.23
C GLU A 165 -26.33 23.85 -4.31
N THR A 166 -25.65 23.32 -5.33
CA THR A 166 -25.43 21.88 -5.53
C THR A 166 -24.51 21.33 -4.44
N VAL A 167 -24.99 20.37 -3.65
CA VAL A 167 -24.15 19.65 -2.68
C VAL A 167 -23.18 18.74 -3.43
N THR A 168 -21.89 19.08 -3.43
CA THR A 168 -20.84 18.22 -3.98
C THR A 168 -20.61 17.04 -3.03
N PRO A 169 -20.76 15.78 -3.49
CA PRO A 169 -20.53 14.61 -2.65
C PRO A 169 -19.07 14.52 -2.20
N ILE A 170 -18.87 14.16 -0.94
CA ILE A 170 -17.57 13.77 -0.40
C ILE A 170 -17.36 12.29 -0.72
N GLN A 171 -16.35 12.02 -1.54
CA GLN A 171 -15.96 10.67 -1.90
C GLN A 171 -15.11 10.02 -0.81
N TYR A 172 -15.23 8.71 -0.64
CA TYR A 172 -14.40 7.93 0.27
C TYR A 172 -14.25 6.46 -0.17
N GLY A 173 -13.34 5.77 0.49
CA GLY A 173 -13.09 4.34 0.35
C GLY A 173 -11.92 4.03 -0.57
N LEU A 174 -12.00 2.98 -1.39
CA LEU A 174 -10.87 2.55 -2.23
C LEU A 174 -10.78 3.45 -3.48
N ASP A 175 -9.66 4.16 -3.62
CA ASP A 175 -9.45 5.15 -4.68
C ASP A 175 -8.34 4.80 -5.67
N VAL A 176 -7.38 4.00 -5.24
CA VAL A 176 -6.35 3.40 -6.09
C VAL A 176 -6.52 1.89 -6.03
N ASP A 177 -6.72 1.30 -7.21
CA ASP A 177 -7.00 -0.12 -7.47
C ASP A 177 -6.04 -0.52 -8.61
N SER A 178 -5.00 -1.29 -8.30
CA SER A 178 -3.89 -1.47 -9.24
C SER A 178 -3.81 -2.87 -9.80
N ASN A 179 -3.62 -2.92 -11.12
CA ASN A 179 -3.62 -4.15 -11.92
C ASN A 179 -4.88 -5.02 -11.81
N PRO A 180 -6.11 -4.46 -11.69
CA PRO A 180 -7.31 -5.28 -11.54
C PRO A 180 -7.48 -6.26 -12.70
N GLY A 181 -7.62 -7.55 -12.38
CA GLY A 181 -7.72 -8.65 -13.34
C GLY A 181 -6.50 -8.74 -14.25
N CYS A 182 -5.31 -8.45 -13.72
CA CYS A 182 -4.06 -8.36 -14.48
C CYS A 182 -4.05 -7.31 -15.61
N THR A 183 -4.90 -6.28 -15.52
CA THR A 183 -4.82 -5.11 -16.42
C THR A 183 -3.71 -4.17 -15.96
N ILE A 184 -2.47 -4.39 -16.44
CA ILE A 184 -1.27 -3.74 -15.89
C ILE A 184 -1.26 -2.22 -16.12
N ASP A 185 -1.28 -1.46 -15.03
CA ASP A 185 -1.29 0.01 -15.04
C ASP A 185 0.04 0.66 -14.59
N ASN A 186 0.98 -0.15 -14.09
CA ASN A 186 2.28 0.26 -13.55
C ASN A 186 2.21 1.14 -12.26
N ILE A 187 1.09 1.11 -11.55
CA ILE A 187 0.90 1.83 -10.29
C ILE A 187 1.39 0.99 -9.10
N ASN A 188 1.07 -0.30 -9.08
CA ASN A 188 1.42 -1.26 -8.03
C ASN A 188 1.15 -0.76 -6.59
N ASN A 189 0.08 0.01 -6.42
CA ASN A 189 -0.38 0.54 -5.14
C ASN A 189 -1.89 0.37 -5.04
N GLU A 190 -2.39 0.11 -3.83
CA GLU A 190 -3.79 0.30 -3.49
C GLU A 190 -3.92 1.29 -2.35
N ASN A 191 -5.04 2.00 -2.29
CA ASN A 191 -5.29 2.94 -1.23
C ASN A 191 -6.77 2.96 -0.83
N ILE A 192 -7.01 2.92 0.48
CA ILE A 192 -8.31 3.11 1.10
C ILE A 192 -8.21 4.30 2.06
N PHE A 193 -9.17 5.21 1.98
CA PHE A 193 -9.30 6.30 2.95
C PHE A 193 -10.73 6.44 3.48
N ILE A 194 -10.85 6.79 4.76
CA ILE A 194 -12.14 7.09 5.40
C ILE A 194 -12.04 8.48 6.06
N PRO A 195 -12.93 9.43 5.73
CA PRO A 195 -12.98 10.73 6.37
C PRO A 195 -13.41 10.60 7.84
N GLN A 196 -13.04 11.58 8.67
CA GLN A 196 -13.29 11.54 10.12
C GLN A 196 -14.76 11.27 10.47
N GLU A 197 -15.69 11.82 9.70
CA GLU A 197 -17.12 11.73 9.94
C GLU A 197 -17.72 10.33 9.72
N LEU A 198 -17.05 9.49 8.92
CA LEU A 198 -17.45 8.10 8.65
C LEU A 198 -16.65 7.08 9.47
N MET A 199 -15.76 7.54 10.34
CA MET A 199 -15.03 6.65 11.24
C MET A 199 -15.97 6.05 12.28
N GLU A 200 -15.74 4.80 12.61
CA GLU A 200 -16.49 4.05 13.62
C GLU A 200 -15.58 3.75 14.81
N ASN A 201 -16.16 3.69 16.00
CA ASN A 201 -15.47 3.14 17.15
C ASN A 201 -15.54 1.61 17.10
N GLY A 202 -14.43 0.96 17.41
CA GLY A 202 -14.30 -0.50 17.43
C GLY A 202 -13.10 -1.01 16.65
N VAL A 203 -13.12 -2.30 16.34
CA VAL A 203 -12.01 -3.01 15.71
C VAL A 203 -12.13 -2.96 14.19
N TYR A 204 -11.10 -2.44 13.55
CA TYR A 204 -10.89 -2.58 12.11
C TYR A 204 -9.95 -3.75 11.83
N GLU A 205 -10.17 -4.41 10.70
CA GLU A 205 -9.31 -5.49 10.21
C GLU A 205 -8.86 -5.21 8.79
N VAL A 206 -7.55 -5.31 8.53
CA VAL A 206 -6.96 -5.16 7.19
C VAL A 206 -6.48 -6.52 6.71
N LYS A 207 -6.80 -6.84 5.46
CA LYS A 207 -6.30 -8.02 4.76
C LYS A 207 -5.65 -7.64 3.44
N VAL A 208 -4.73 -8.50 3.02
CA VAL A 208 -4.13 -8.47 1.69
C VAL A 208 -4.51 -9.77 1.01
N ASP A 209 -4.81 -9.69 -0.28
CA ASP A 209 -5.17 -10.85 -1.10
C ASP A 209 -4.38 -10.84 -2.40
N LEU A 210 -3.67 -11.93 -2.71
CA LEU A 210 -3.18 -12.14 -4.06
C LEU A 210 -4.34 -12.59 -4.93
N TYR A 211 -5.06 -11.64 -5.52
CA TYR A 211 -6.22 -11.96 -6.36
C TYR A 211 -5.79 -12.69 -7.64
N GLU A 212 -4.72 -12.23 -8.29
CA GLU A 212 -4.20 -12.89 -9.49
C GLU A 212 -2.68 -12.81 -9.62
N ASN A 213 -2.08 -13.97 -9.85
CA ASN A 213 -0.65 -14.12 -10.07
C ASN A 213 -0.33 -13.91 -11.56
N CYS A 214 -0.27 -12.65 -11.99
CA CYS A 214 -0.08 -12.25 -13.39
C CYS A 214 1.28 -12.65 -14.00
N ASP A 215 2.26 -12.98 -13.15
CA ASP A 215 3.57 -13.47 -13.57
C ASP A 215 4.13 -14.45 -12.53
N VAL A 216 4.00 -15.73 -12.85
CA VAL A 216 4.41 -16.86 -12.00
C VAL A 216 5.92 -17.10 -11.96
N THR A 217 6.71 -16.29 -12.68
CA THR A 217 8.16 -16.45 -12.73
C THR A 217 8.89 -15.66 -11.64
N ILE A 218 8.20 -14.68 -11.05
CA ILE A 218 8.79 -13.71 -10.12
C ILE A 218 7.99 -13.65 -8.81
N ALA A 219 8.68 -13.58 -7.67
CA ALA A 219 8.04 -13.32 -6.38
C ALA A 219 7.68 -11.83 -6.23
N THR A 220 6.68 -11.52 -5.41
CA THR A 220 6.20 -10.15 -5.17
C THR A 220 6.37 -9.78 -3.71
N ALA A 221 7.20 -8.79 -3.43
CA ALA A 221 7.24 -8.16 -2.12
C ALA A 221 6.12 -7.13 -2.03
N TRP A 222 5.45 -7.09 -0.89
CA TRP A 222 4.37 -6.15 -0.60
C TRP A 222 4.52 -5.55 0.79
N THR A 223 3.94 -4.37 1.01
CA THR A 223 3.93 -3.67 2.29
C THR A 223 2.63 -2.90 2.46
N VAL A 224 2.09 -2.90 3.69
CA VAL A 224 0.92 -2.13 4.09
C VAL A 224 1.26 -1.19 5.23
N VAL A 225 0.78 0.05 5.13
CA VAL A 225 0.83 1.04 6.20
C VAL A 225 -0.56 1.58 6.49
N ALA A 226 -0.87 1.77 7.76
CA ALA A 226 -2.10 2.43 8.18
C ALA A 226 -1.82 3.66 9.05
N TYR A 227 -2.55 4.74 8.78
CA TYR A 227 -2.52 5.97 9.55
C TYR A 227 -3.91 6.32 10.05
N TYR A 228 -3.98 6.79 11.29
CA TYR A 228 -5.16 7.43 11.86
C TYR A 228 -4.82 8.85 12.31
N LYS A 229 -5.56 9.84 11.81
CA LYS A 229 -5.33 11.28 12.03
C LYS A 229 -3.87 11.69 11.77
N GLY A 230 -3.30 11.15 10.70
CA GLY A 230 -1.91 11.41 10.27
C GLY A 230 -0.83 10.70 11.11
N ARG A 231 -1.20 9.83 12.06
CA ARG A 231 -0.26 9.08 12.91
C ARG A 231 -0.29 7.61 12.54
N VAL A 232 0.87 6.97 12.50
CA VAL A 232 0.97 5.51 12.30
C VAL A 232 0.18 4.81 13.41
N ILE A 233 -0.73 3.93 13.02
CA ILE A 233 -1.57 3.18 13.96
C ILE A 233 -0.76 2.05 14.58
N ARG A 234 -0.96 1.77 15.87
CA ARG A 234 -0.42 0.55 16.48
C ARG A 234 -1.20 -0.66 15.95
N ASN A 235 -0.49 -1.58 15.29
CA ASN A 235 -1.06 -2.88 14.97
C ASN A 235 -1.23 -3.72 16.25
N GLU A 236 -2.44 -4.20 16.49
CA GLU A 236 -2.81 -5.07 17.60
C GLU A 236 -2.78 -6.55 17.21
N PHE A 237 -2.57 -6.86 15.93
CA PHE A 237 -2.40 -8.22 15.45
C PHE A 237 -1.03 -8.76 15.89
N GLU A 238 -1.04 -9.88 16.61
CA GLU A 238 0.14 -10.43 17.27
C GLU A 238 1.30 -10.66 16.29
N GLY A 239 2.51 -10.26 16.72
CA GLY A 239 3.74 -10.45 15.95
C GLY A 239 3.91 -9.55 14.73
N LYS A 240 2.98 -8.60 14.48
CA LYS A 240 3.05 -7.69 13.32
C LYS A 240 3.13 -6.22 13.75
N GLY A 241 4.00 -5.47 13.06
CA GLY A 241 4.16 -4.03 13.25
C GLY A 241 3.19 -3.21 12.39
N ASN A 242 3.44 -1.90 12.31
CA ASN A 242 2.93 -1.03 11.25
C ASN A 242 4.10 -0.15 10.84
N PRO A 243 4.68 -0.34 9.65
CA PRO A 243 4.18 -1.14 8.52
C PRO A 243 4.20 -2.66 8.72
N VAL A 244 3.45 -3.38 7.88
CA VAL A 244 3.52 -4.85 7.72
C VAL A 244 4.00 -5.16 6.32
N SER A 245 4.98 -6.06 6.18
CA SER A 245 5.49 -6.50 4.88
C SER A 245 5.36 -8.02 4.74
N GLY A 246 5.33 -8.48 3.49
CA GLY A 246 5.36 -9.90 3.16
C GLY A 246 5.83 -10.14 1.74
N VAL A 247 5.93 -11.41 1.37
CA VAL A 247 6.32 -11.84 0.03
C VAL A 247 5.34 -12.91 -0.44
N TYR A 248 4.73 -12.70 -1.60
CA TYR A 248 4.10 -13.79 -2.35
C TYR A 248 5.19 -14.49 -3.15
N PRO A 249 5.44 -15.80 -2.94
CA PRO A 249 6.39 -16.54 -3.76
C PRO A 249 5.93 -16.59 -5.22
N LYS A 250 6.84 -16.92 -6.14
CA LYS A 250 6.57 -16.92 -7.59
C LYS A 250 5.39 -17.84 -7.97
N ASP A 251 5.24 -18.95 -7.26
CA ASP A 251 4.20 -19.96 -7.42
C ASP A 251 3.03 -19.78 -6.42
N ALA A 252 2.89 -18.59 -5.83
CA ALA A 252 1.78 -18.28 -4.94
C ALA A 252 0.43 -18.54 -5.62
N ILE A 253 -0.44 -19.23 -4.89
CA ILE A 253 -1.82 -19.51 -5.29
C ILE A 253 -2.66 -18.27 -4.95
N ARG A 254 -3.61 -17.95 -5.84
CA ARG A 254 -4.54 -16.83 -5.63
C ARG A 254 -5.48 -17.03 -4.44
N GLY A 255 -5.95 -15.93 -3.84
CA GLY A 255 -7.07 -15.91 -2.89
C GLY A 255 -6.68 -16.23 -1.44
N ASP A 256 -5.52 -15.79 -0.97
CA ASP A 256 -5.05 -16.09 0.40
C ASP A 256 -5.80 -15.30 1.49
N MET A 257 -6.36 -14.13 1.17
CA MET A 257 -7.17 -13.30 2.08
C MET A 257 -6.56 -13.16 3.49
N THR A 258 -5.25 -12.89 3.54
CA THR A 258 -4.47 -12.93 4.77
C THR A 258 -4.74 -11.72 5.65
N THR A 259 -5.17 -11.95 6.89
CA THR A 259 -5.23 -10.89 7.92
C THR A 259 -3.82 -10.44 8.31
N ILE A 260 -3.58 -9.13 8.20
CA ILE A 260 -2.27 -8.53 8.47
C ILE A 260 -2.31 -7.48 9.57
N MET A 261 -3.46 -6.85 9.80
CA MET A 261 -3.59 -5.79 10.78
C MET A 261 -4.95 -5.88 11.46
N LYS A 262 -4.95 -5.66 12.77
CA LYS A 262 -6.14 -5.32 13.55
C LYS A 262 -5.80 -4.08 14.36
N PHE A 263 -6.72 -3.14 14.48
CA PHE A 263 -6.53 -1.97 15.32
C PHE A 263 -7.86 -1.44 15.82
N THR A 264 -7.85 -0.86 17.02
CA THR A 264 -9.03 -0.32 17.65
C THR A 264 -9.05 1.21 17.55
N ILE A 265 -10.16 1.76 17.06
CA ILE A 265 -10.46 3.20 17.14
C ILE A 265 -11.46 3.41 18.28
N SER A 266 -11.22 4.41 19.13
CA SER A 266 -12.06 4.69 20.32
C SER A 266 -12.45 6.16 20.47
N ASP A 267 -11.97 7.01 19.57
CA ASP A 267 -12.18 8.45 19.51
C ASP A 267 -12.69 8.90 18.13
N ALA A 268 -13.33 7.98 17.38
CA ALA A 268 -14.15 8.35 16.25
C ALA A 268 -15.34 9.20 16.74
N PRO A 269 -15.87 10.11 15.90
CA PRO A 269 -17.05 10.87 16.29
C PRO A 269 -18.15 9.88 16.66
N ASN A 270 -18.93 10.17 17.70
CA ASN A 270 -20.16 9.45 17.99
C ASN A 270 -21.22 9.87 16.95
N THR A 271 -20.94 9.65 15.66
CA THR A 271 -21.94 9.72 14.61
C THR A 271 -22.81 8.47 14.78
N PRO A 272 -24.12 8.60 15.05
CA PRO A 272 -25.01 7.45 15.08
C PRO A 272 -24.83 6.69 13.77
N ASN A 273 -24.49 5.40 13.87
CA ASN A 273 -24.20 4.51 12.75
C ASN A 273 -25.18 4.75 11.59
N ALA A 274 -24.71 4.63 10.35
CA ALA A 274 -25.56 4.70 9.16
C ALA A 274 -26.72 3.68 9.16
N GLN A 275 -26.69 2.66 10.04
CA GLN A 275 -27.79 1.71 10.25
C GLN A 275 -28.85 2.15 11.28
N THR A 276 -28.57 3.13 12.16
CA THR A 276 -29.47 3.50 13.28
C THR A 276 -30.26 4.80 13.07
N ARG A 277 -30.17 5.45 11.91
CA ARG A 277 -30.93 6.68 11.61
C ARG A 277 -32.44 6.49 11.39
N ALA A 278 -32.98 5.28 11.58
CA ALA A 278 -34.41 5.03 11.42
C ALA A 278 -35.28 5.68 12.53
N GLU A 279 -34.73 6.05 13.69
CA GLU A 279 -35.57 6.54 14.80
C GLU A 279 -34.95 7.72 15.55
N GLY A 280 -35.32 8.94 15.13
CA GLY A 280 -35.44 10.10 16.01
C GLY A 280 -34.16 10.88 16.35
N GLY A 281 -34.12 12.15 15.92
CA GLY A 281 -33.26 13.17 16.54
C GLY A 281 -32.36 13.92 15.55
N SER A 282 -32.74 15.17 15.29
CA SER A 282 -32.06 16.12 14.40
C SER A 282 -30.58 16.31 14.73
N VAL A 283 -29.70 15.97 13.78
CA VAL A 283 -28.36 16.57 13.63
C VAL A 283 -28.13 16.86 12.15
N TRP A 284 -28.21 18.15 11.80
CA TRP A 284 -28.02 18.65 10.44
C TRP A 284 -26.55 18.54 10.02
N ASN A 285 -26.19 17.48 9.31
CA ASN A 285 -25.00 17.46 8.47
C ASN A 285 -25.45 17.49 7.01
N ASN A 286 -25.32 18.66 6.36
CA ASN A 286 -25.63 18.87 4.93
C ASN A 286 -24.57 18.26 3.99
N LYS A 287 -23.95 17.15 4.38
CA LYS A 287 -22.88 16.50 3.62
C LYS A 287 -23.41 15.20 3.02
N LYS A 288 -23.17 15.00 1.74
CA LYS A 288 -23.45 13.75 1.04
C LYS A 288 -22.15 12.95 0.94
N TYR A 289 -22.13 11.74 1.49
CA TYR A 289 -20.98 10.84 1.37
C TYR A 289 -21.29 9.73 0.39
N VAL A 290 -20.40 9.50 -0.57
CA VAL A 290 -20.56 8.45 -1.58
C VAL A 290 -19.26 7.66 -1.73
N PRO A 291 -19.35 6.34 -1.94
CA PRO A 291 -18.19 5.54 -2.33
C PRO A 291 -17.56 6.06 -3.62
N ILE A 292 -16.25 5.84 -3.79
CA ILE A 292 -15.60 6.11 -5.06
C ILE A 292 -16.16 5.20 -6.16
N PRO A 293 -16.50 5.75 -7.35
CA PRO A 293 -16.96 4.94 -8.46
C PRO A 293 -15.90 3.91 -8.90
N LEU A 294 -16.35 2.75 -9.37
CA LEU A 294 -15.48 1.75 -9.99
C LEU A 294 -14.81 2.30 -11.26
N THR A 295 -13.51 2.02 -11.42
CA THR A 295 -12.80 2.20 -12.69
C THR A 295 -13.35 1.20 -13.71
N GLN A 296 -13.10 1.43 -15.00
CA GLN A 296 -13.56 0.49 -16.03
C GLN A 296 -12.93 -0.89 -15.83
N SER A 297 -11.62 -0.96 -15.59
CA SER A 297 -10.92 -2.22 -15.35
C SER A 297 -11.44 -2.99 -14.12
N ALA A 298 -11.86 -2.30 -13.07
CA ALA A 298 -12.50 -2.92 -11.91
C ALA A 298 -13.90 -3.48 -12.23
N LYS A 299 -14.66 -2.82 -13.11
CA LYS A 299 -15.94 -3.35 -13.61
C LYS A 299 -15.70 -4.60 -14.45
N ASP A 300 -14.72 -4.56 -15.34
CA ASP A 300 -14.35 -5.70 -16.18
C ASP A 300 -13.92 -6.91 -15.32
N LYS A 301 -13.10 -6.68 -14.26
CA LYS A 301 -12.72 -7.68 -13.24
C LYS A 301 -13.96 -8.30 -12.57
N LEU A 302 -14.97 -7.49 -12.21
CA LEU A 302 -16.20 -7.97 -11.61
C LEU A 302 -17.08 -8.78 -12.58
N GLU A 303 -17.19 -8.35 -13.83
CA GLU A 303 -17.97 -9.06 -14.85
C GLU A 303 -17.36 -10.44 -15.15
N LEU A 304 -16.04 -10.55 -15.25
CA LEU A 304 -15.34 -11.82 -15.40
C LEU A 304 -15.65 -12.79 -14.25
N LEU A 305 -15.64 -12.31 -13.00
CA LEU A 305 -15.98 -13.12 -11.84
C LEU A 305 -17.42 -13.62 -11.83
N GLN A 306 -18.36 -12.81 -12.31
CA GLN A 306 -19.76 -13.22 -12.42
C GLN A 306 -19.92 -14.33 -13.46
N TRP A 307 -19.24 -14.19 -14.61
CA TRP A 307 -19.20 -15.19 -15.65
C TRP A 307 -18.58 -16.52 -15.18
N GLU A 308 -17.43 -16.48 -14.49
CA GLU A 308 -16.78 -17.68 -13.94
C GLU A 308 -17.66 -18.41 -12.92
N LYS A 309 -18.53 -17.69 -12.21
CA LYS A 309 -19.47 -18.25 -11.23
C LYS A 309 -20.77 -18.78 -11.85
N GLY A 310 -20.93 -18.71 -13.18
CA GLY A 310 -22.05 -19.30 -13.91
C GLY A 310 -23.38 -18.56 -13.75
N TYR A 311 -23.34 -17.23 -13.58
CA TYR A 311 -24.51 -16.36 -13.69
C TYR A 311 -24.61 -15.73 -15.08
#